data_AF-A0A350UHG8-F1
#
_entry.id   AF-A0A350UHG8-F1
#
_cell.length_a   1.000
_cell.length_b   1.000
_cell.length_c   1.000
_cell.angle_alpha   90.00
_cell.angle_beta   90.00
_cell.angle_gamma   90.00
#
_symmetry.space_group_name_H-M   'P 1'
#
loop_
_entity.id
_entity.type
_entity.pdbx_description
1 polymer ?
#
loop_
_entity_poly.entity_id
_entity_poly.type
_entity_poly.pdbx_seq_one_letter_code
_entity_poly.pdbx_strand_id
1 'polypeptide(L)'
;MLKTLSQIPAFARYLSGLPRFLRRQMSLADAEALIRRGFEQREANFLLLMERGVYGHPGSPYAWLLRQARCEFGDLRTLVQQRGLESTLRQLRAEGVSVSFEEMKGRVPLVRNGQTLAVTAASFRNPHLSSAYQSESGGSTGTSTRVDHDLEHLAIRSAHLLLTYHAHGSFDLPFAIWRGVLPDGSGLNNILTGAHHGRMPVNWFSPTVPGAPPPALRFRLATYGSVITGRLAGKHHLPAEMGPRSEGRGGGEGGRSW
;
A
#
# COMPACT_ATOMS: atom_id res chain seq x y z
N MET A 1 18.55 -3.89 18.37
CA MET A 1 17.70 -3.22 19.39
C MET A 1 17.32 -1.78 19.02
N LEU A 2 18.23 -0.96 18.45
CA LEU A 2 17.96 0.45 18.07
C LEU A 2 16.94 0.69 16.93
N LYS A 3 16.74 -0.26 16.00
CA LYS A 3 15.74 -0.14 14.90
C LYS A 3 14.28 -0.25 15.36
N THR A 4 14.02 -0.70 16.59
CA THR A 4 12.64 -0.99 17.07
C THR A 4 11.98 0.25 17.69
N LEU A 5 12.76 1.16 18.27
CA LEU A 5 12.24 2.34 18.97
C LEU A 5 11.76 3.44 18.01
N SER A 6 12.39 3.59 16.83
CA SER A 6 12.01 4.62 15.85
C SER A 6 10.63 4.40 15.20
N GLN A 7 10.06 3.21 15.35
CA GLN A 7 8.75 2.85 14.80
C GLN A 7 7.61 3.04 15.80
N ILE A 8 7.90 3.26 17.09
CA ILE A 8 6.89 3.40 18.16
C ILE A 8 5.96 4.59 17.89
N PRO A 9 6.44 5.80 17.51
CA PRO A 9 5.55 6.93 17.27
C PRO A 9 4.62 6.70 16.06
N ALA A 10 5.13 6.10 14.99
CA ALA A 10 4.33 5.74 13.81
C ALA A 10 3.25 4.72 14.17
N PHE A 11 3.63 3.66 14.90
CA PHE A 11 2.71 2.63 15.34
C PHE A 11 1.65 3.14 16.32
N ALA A 12 2.01 4.04 17.24
CA ALA A 12 1.06 4.68 18.15
C ALA A 12 0.07 5.58 17.40
N ARG A 13 0.53 6.37 16.43
CA ARG A 13 -0.32 7.20 15.56
C ARG A 13 -1.28 6.34 14.73
N TYR A 14 -0.79 5.23 14.20
CA TYR A 14 -1.60 4.24 13.49
C TYR A 14 -2.70 3.67 14.39
N LEU A 15 -2.34 3.14 15.57
CA LEU A 15 -3.32 2.57 16.50
C LEU A 15 -4.32 3.59 17.04
N SER A 16 -3.91 4.86 17.21
CA SER A 16 -4.83 5.92 17.66
C SER A 16 -5.80 6.38 16.57
N GLY A 17 -5.39 6.37 15.30
CA GLY A 17 -6.26 6.65 14.16
C GLY A 17 -7.21 5.51 13.80
N LEU A 18 -6.84 4.28 14.13
CA LEU A 18 -7.53 3.07 13.71
C LEU A 18 -9.01 3.00 14.16
N PRO A 19 -9.40 3.32 15.41
CA PRO A 19 -10.81 3.33 15.81
C PRO A 19 -11.67 4.30 14.99
N ARG A 20 -11.15 5.50 14.70
CA ARG A 20 -11.88 6.49 13.88
C ARG A 20 -12.08 5.98 12.45
N PHE A 21 -11.04 5.39 11.88
CA PHE A 21 -11.09 4.78 10.56
C PHE A 21 -12.13 3.66 10.50
N LEU A 22 -12.11 2.72 11.46
CA LEU A 22 -13.00 1.56 11.46
C LEU A 22 -14.46 1.89 11.77
N ARG A 23 -14.72 2.93 12.58
CA ARG A 23 -16.10 3.39 12.85
C ARG A 23 -16.77 3.99 11.62
N ARG A 24 -16.00 4.59 10.71
CA ARG A 24 -16.53 5.09 9.45
C ARG A 24 -16.65 3.94 8.46
N GLN A 25 -17.88 3.50 8.22
CA GLN A 25 -18.15 2.58 7.12
C GLN A 25 -18.36 3.39 5.84
N MET A 26 -17.55 3.14 4.83
CA MET A 26 -17.69 3.73 3.50
C MET A 26 -18.88 3.12 2.78
N SER A 27 -19.81 3.98 2.35
CA SER A 27 -20.91 3.57 1.47
C SER A 27 -20.46 3.52 0.00
N LEU A 28 -21.26 2.87 -0.85
CA LEU A 28 -21.03 2.88 -2.30
C LEU A 28 -21.03 4.31 -2.85
N ALA A 29 -21.99 5.14 -2.42
CA ALA A 29 -22.06 6.55 -2.81
C ALA A 29 -20.83 7.35 -2.37
N ASP A 30 -20.30 7.10 -1.17
CA ASP A 30 -19.04 7.72 -0.71
C ASP A 30 -17.86 7.34 -1.61
N ALA A 31 -17.77 6.07 -1.99
CA ALA A 31 -16.71 5.56 -2.86
C ALA A 31 -16.81 6.19 -4.26
N GLU A 32 -18.00 6.22 -4.86
CA GLU A 32 -18.24 6.88 -6.15
C GLU A 32 -17.86 8.37 -6.09
N ALA A 33 -18.30 9.08 -5.06
CA ALA A 33 -18.00 10.50 -4.89
C ALA A 33 -16.49 10.74 -4.65
N LEU A 34 -15.80 9.85 -3.92
CA LEU A 34 -14.36 9.95 -3.71
C LEU A 34 -13.60 9.78 -5.04
N ILE A 35 -13.92 8.73 -5.80
CA ILE A 35 -13.25 8.47 -7.09
C ILE A 35 -13.57 9.57 -8.11
N ARG A 36 -14.83 10.04 -8.17
CA ARG A 36 -15.23 11.15 -9.05
C ARG A 36 -14.46 12.43 -8.75
N ARG A 37 -14.38 12.83 -7.47
CA ARG A 37 -13.53 13.97 -7.05
C ARG A 37 -12.07 13.78 -7.41
N GLY A 38 -11.56 12.56 -7.27
CA GLY A 38 -10.20 12.21 -7.68
C GLY A 38 -9.94 12.44 -9.17
N PHE A 39 -10.91 12.10 -10.03
CA PHE A 39 -10.85 12.40 -11.47
C PHE A 39 -10.95 13.89 -11.75
N GLU A 40 -11.88 14.60 -11.12
CA GLU A 40 -12.06 16.06 -11.27
C GLU A 40 -10.80 16.85 -10.88
N GLN A 41 -10.09 16.41 -9.85
CA GLN A 41 -8.91 17.10 -9.31
C GLN A 41 -7.59 16.50 -9.81
N ARG A 42 -7.63 15.54 -10.75
CA ARG A 42 -6.47 14.72 -11.11
C ARG A 42 -5.27 15.53 -11.57
N GLU A 43 -5.51 16.54 -12.40
CA GLU A 43 -4.45 17.40 -12.94
C GLU A 43 -3.82 18.28 -11.86
N ALA A 44 -4.66 18.89 -11.02
CA ALA A 44 -4.20 19.71 -9.90
C ALA A 44 -3.39 18.88 -8.89
N ASN A 45 -3.87 17.69 -8.56
CA ASN A 45 -3.17 16.77 -7.66
C ASN A 45 -1.85 16.27 -8.25
N PHE A 46 -1.81 15.99 -9.55
CA PHE A 46 -0.56 15.66 -10.25
C PHE A 46 0.44 16.81 -10.17
N LEU A 47 0.04 18.04 -10.48
CA LEU A 47 0.93 19.20 -10.44
C LEU A 47 1.44 19.48 -9.02
N LEU A 48 0.59 19.33 -8.00
CA LEU A 48 0.99 19.46 -6.60
C LEU A 48 2.04 18.40 -6.19
N LEU A 49 1.85 17.15 -6.63
CA LEU A 49 2.82 16.07 -6.41
C LEU A 49 4.15 16.37 -7.10
N MET A 50 4.10 16.84 -8.35
CA MET A 50 5.30 17.19 -9.10
C MET A 50 6.05 18.36 -8.47
N GLU A 51 5.34 19.41 -8.05
CA GLU A 51 5.93 20.58 -7.39
C GLU A 51 6.66 20.18 -6.11
N ARG A 52 5.98 19.47 -5.20
CA ARG A 52 6.50 19.19 -3.85
C ARG A 52 7.42 17.99 -3.79
N GLY A 53 7.07 16.91 -4.50
CA GLY A 53 7.74 15.62 -4.42
C GLY A 53 8.84 15.41 -5.46
N VAL A 54 8.82 16.18 -6.55
CA VAL A 54 9.80 16.04 -7.64
C VAL A 54 10.64 17.31 -7.77
N TYR A 55 10.09 18.42 -8.23
CA TYR A 55 10.85 19.65 -8.46
C TYR A 55 11.41 20.26 -7.17
N GLY A 56 10.64 20.23 -6.08
CA GLY A 56 11.07 20.66 -4.75
C GLY A 56 12.04 19.71 -4.05
N HIS A 57 12.37 18.56 -4.66
CA HIS A 57 13.30 17.58 -4.10
C HIS A 57 14.45 17.28 -5.08
N PRO A 58 15.59 18.00 -4.99
CA PRO A 58 16.70 17.87 -5.93
C PRO A 58 17.27 16.44 -6.08
N GLY A 59 17.13 15.61 -5.02
CA GLY A 59 17.55 14.20 -5.00
C GLY A 59 16.61 13.24 -5.74
N SER A 60 15.46 13.72 -6.23
CA SER A 60 14.49 12.90 -6.97
C SER A 60 15.06 12.49 -8.34
N PRO A 61 15.11 11.19 -8.67
CA PRO A 61 15.48 10.74 -10.02
C PRO A 61 14.56 11.30 -11.10
N TYR A 62 13.28 11.52 -10.79
CA TYR A 62 12.32 12.14 -11.72
C TYR A 62 12.68 13.60 -12.01
N ALA A 63 13.19 14.35 -11.03
CA ALA A 63 13.65 15.72 -11.25
C ALA A 63 14.88 15.76 -12.16
N TRP A 64 15.79 14.79 -12.00
CA TRP A 64 16.91 14.63 -12.93
C TRP A 64 16.44 14.31 -14.35
N LEU A 65 15.48 13.38 -14.53
CA LEU A 65 14.92 13.06 -15.85
C LEU A 65 14.26 14.27 -16.53
N LEU A 66 13.50 15.06 -15.78
CA LEU A 66 12.84 16.27 -16.31
C LEU A 66 13.87 17.33 -16.73
N ARG A 67 14.99 17.47 -16.00
CA ARG A 67 16.10 18.32 -16.44
C ARG A 67 16.75 17.81 -17.73
N GLN A 68 16.90 16.50 -17.89
CA GLN A 68 17.42 15.93 -19.15
C GLN A 68 16.49 16.22 -20.33
N ALA A 69 15.17 16.23 -20.10
CA ALA A 69 14.15 16.63 -21.07
C ALA A 69 14.00 18.15 -21.23
N ARG A 70 14.75 18.96 -20.46
CA ARG A 70 14.64 20.44 -20.42
C ARG A 70 13.22 20.92 -20.12
N CYS A 71 12.50 20.20 -19.25
CA CYS A 71 11.14 20.54 -18.84
C CYS A 71 11.14 21.12 -17.43
N GLU A 72 10.99 22.44 -17.33
CA GLU A 72 10.80 23.13 -16.06
C GLU A 72 9.37 22.97 -15.55
N PHE A 73 9.13 23.26 -14.28
CA PHE A 73 7.79 23.09 -13.70
C PHE A 73 6.75 24.02 -14.36
N GLY A 74 7.16 25.22 -14.80
CA GLY A 74 6.31 26.13 -15.57
C GLY A 74 5.88 25.53 -16.91
N ASP A 75 6.80 24.84 -17.60
CA ASP A 75 6.51 24.14 -18.86
C ASP A 75 5.52 22.99 -18.59
N LEU A 76 5.78 22.18 -17.57
CA LEU A 76 4.90 21.07 -17.20
C LEU A 76 3.47 21.54 -16.89
N ARG A 77 3.35 22.60 -16.09
CA ARG A 77 2.05 23.21 -15.77
C ARG A 77 1.32 23.66 -17.03
N THR A 78 2.03 24.33 -17.94
CA THR A 78 1.49 24.82 -19.20
C THR A 78 1.04 23.66 -20.10
N LEU A 79 1.85 22.60 -20.22
CA LEU A 79 1.51 21.41 -21.00
C LEU A 79 0.25 20.71 -20.48
N VAL A 80 0.14 20.53 -19.16
CA VAL A 80 -1.05 19.92 -18.55
C VAL A 80 -2.29 20.78 -18.81
N GLN A 81 -2.20 22.09 -18.62
CA GLN A 81 -3.34 23.01 -18.85
C GLN A 81 -3.79 23.05 -20.31
N GLN A 82 -2.86 22.96 -21.27
CA GLN A 82 -3.16 23.09 -22.69
C GLN A 82 -3.59 21.78 -23.35
N ARG A 83 -2.99 20.65 -22.94
CA ARG A 83 -3.11 19.36 -23.64
C ARG A 83 -3.70 18.24 -22.78
N GLY A 84 -3.98 18.54 -21.51
CA GLY A 84 -4.37 17.57 -20.51
C GLY A 84 -3.22 16.70 -20.03
N LEU A 85 -3.47 16.01 -18.93
CA LEU A 85 -2.47 15.15 -18.27
C LEU A 85 -1.98 14.00 -19.15
N GLU A 86 -2.87 13.27 -19.81
CA GLU A 86 -2.54 12.08 -20.61
C GLU A 86 -1.58 12.39 -21.75
N SER A 87 -1.87 13.46 -22.51
CA SER A 87 -1.04 13.88 -23.61
C SER A 87 0.34 14.31 -23.11
N THR A 88 0.36 15.04 -21.99
CA THR A 88 1.60 15.49 -21.35
C THR A 88 2.47 14.30 -20.92
N LEU A 89 1.88 13.29 -20.27
CA LEU A 89 2.62 12.08 -19.84
C LEU A 89 3.17 11.28 -21.03
N ARG A 90 2.43 11.19 -22.15
CA ARG A 90 2.94 10.54 -23.36
C ARG A 90 4.11 11.30 -23.97
N GLN A 91 4.03 12.63 -24.01
CA GLN A 91 5.12 13.46 -24.49
C GLN A 91 6.37 13.32 -23.62
N LEU A 92 6.24 13.46 -22.29
CA LEU A 92 7.35 13.29 -21.35
C LEU A 92 8.00 11.90 -21.49
N ARG A 93 7.19 10.85 -21.66
CA ARG A 93 7.69 9.50 -21.90
C ARG A 93 8.51 9.43 -23.20
N ALA A 94 8.03 10.04 -24.28
CA ALA A 94 8.74 10.09 -25.55
C ALA A 94 10.07 10.87 -25.46
N GLU A 95 10.13 11.88 -24.60
CA GLU A 95 11.34 12.63 -24.25
C GLU A 95 12.27 11.89 -23.26
N GLY A 96 11.94 10.63 -22.92
CA GLY A 96 12.78 9.79 -22.08
C GLY A 96 12.53 9.91 -20.57
N VAL A 97 11.52 10.68 -20.14
CA VAL A 97 11.08 10.78 -18.74
C VAL A 97 10.26 9.54 -18.37
N SER A 98 10.96 8.42 -18.22
CA SER A 98 10.40 7.17 -17.75
C SER A 98 11.48 6.33 -17.08
N VAL A 99 11.04 5.41 -16.22
CA VAL A 99 11.90 4.54 -15.42
C VAL A 99 11.43 3.10 -15.64
N SER A 100 12.35 2.23 -16.04
CA SER A 100 12.15 0.79 -16.14
C SER A 100 12.20 0.12 -14.77
N PHE A 101 11.73 -1.13 -14.70
CA PHE A 101 11.76 -1.89 -13.45
C PHE A 101 13.20 -2.09 -12.91
N GLU A 102 14.16 -2.38 -13.80
CA GLU A 102 15.56 -2.59 -13.41
C GLU A 102 16.24 -1.30 -12.92
N GLU A 103 15.96 -0.15 -13.57
CA GLU A 103 16.38 1.18 -13.11
C GLU A 103 15.77 1.51 -11.74
N MET A 104 14.46 1.26 -11.56
CA MET A 104 13.77 1.52 -10.30
C MET A 104 14.33 0.67 -9.15
N LYS A 105 14.71 -0.58 -9.42
CA LYS A 105 15.35 -1.45 -8.42
C LYS A 105 16.80 -1.06 -8.13
N GLY A 106 17.39 -0.16 -8.92
CA GLY A 106 18.79 0.25 -8.82
C GLY A 106 19.77 -0.82 -9.27
N ARG A 107 19.32 -1.75 -10.13
CA ARG A 107 20.18 -2.80 -10.69
C ARG A 107 21.01 -2.30 -11.87
N VAL A 108 20.48 -1.30 -12.57
CA VAL A 108 21.17 -0.52 -13.59
C VAL A 108 21.00 0.96 -13.29
N PRO A 109 21.97 1.82 -13.64
CA PRO A 109 21.81 3.26 -13.49
C PRO A 109 20.80 3.81 -14.51
N LEU A 110 20.29 5.02 -14.26
CA LEU A 110 19.56 5.78 -15.28
C LEU A 110 20.56 6.36 -16.27
N VAL A 111 20.33 6.15 -17.56
CA VAL A 111 21.16 6.73 -18.64
C VAL A 111 20.27 7.46 -19.63
N ARG A 112 20.44 8.79 -19.76
CA ARG A 112 19.70 9.63 -20.72
C ARG A 112 20.63 10.71 -21.27
N ASN A 113 20.55 10.98 -22.57
CA ASN A 113 21.34 12.02 -23.25
C ASN A 113 22.85 11.96 -22.95
N GLY A 114 23.42 10.75 -22.85
CA GLY A 114 24.84 10.53 -22.54
C GLY A 114 25.23 10.78 -21.08
N GLN A 115 24.29 11.19 -20.21
CA GLN A 115 24.51 11.34 -18.78
C GLN A 115 24.01 10.12 -18.01
N THR A 116 24.71 9.81 -16.92
CA THR A 116 24.42 8.65 -16.06
C THR A 116 24.12 9.11 -14.64
N LEU A 117 23.04 8.59 -14.06
CA LEU A 117 22.69 8.78 -12.66
C LEU A 117 22.61 7.42 -11.96
N ALA A 118 23.48 7.20 -10.97
CA ALA A 118 23.37 6.05 -10.09
C ALA A 118 22.12 6.17 -9.20
N VAL A 119 21.30 5.13 -9.17
CA VAL A 119 20.06 5.09 -8.39
C VAL A 119 19.96 3.82 -7.57
N THR A 120 19.21 3.89 -6.48
CA THR A 120 18.81 2.73 -5.68
C THR A 120 17.30 2.72 -5.55
N ALA A 121 16.71 1.60 -5.11
CA ALA A 121 15.29 1.58 -4.78
C ALA A 121 14.88 2.65 -3.73
N ALA A 122 15.82 3.11 -2.88
CA ALA A 122 15.56 4.18 -1.92
C ALA A 122 15.47 5.56 -2.58
N SER A 123 16.11 5.75 -3.74
CA SER A 123 16.09 7.02 -4.49
C SER A 123 14.68 7.38 -4.99
N PHE A 124 13.77 6.41 -5.12
CA PHE A 124 12.39 6.60 -5.59
C PHE A 124 11.37 6.77 -4.46
N ARG A 125 11.81 6.92 -3.20
CA ARG A 125 10.91 7.11 -2.07
C ARG A 125 10.33 8.51 -2.07
N ASN A 126 9.04 8.62 -1.76
CA ASN A 126 8.40 9.91 -1.56
C ASN A 126 8.79 10.45 -0.17
N PRO A 127 9.52 11.59 -0.08
CA PRO A 127 10.02 12.12 1.19
C PRO A 127 8.91 12.67 2.09
N HIS A 128 7.72 12.95 1.55
CA HIS A 128 6.60 13.54 2.29
C HIS A 128 5.63 12.50 2.88
N LEU A 129 5.87 11.20 2.66
CA LEU A 129 5.04 10.16 3.26
C LEU A 129 5.39 9.96 4.73
N SER A 130 4.44 10.30 5.61
CA SER A 130 4.45 9.91 7.01
C SER A 130 3.91 8.47 7.12
N SER A 131 4.79 7.47 7.24
CA SER A 131 4.36 6.08 7.38
C SER A 131 3.58 5.84 8.68
N ALA A 132 2.39 5.25 8.61
CA ALA A 132 1.67 4.77 9.79
C ALA A 132 2.21 3.38 10.22
N TYR A 133 2.53 2.51 9.26
CA TYR A 133 3.37 1.30 9.45
C TYR A 133 4.05 0.87 8.14
N GLN A 134 5.10 0.05 8.26
CA GLN A 134 5.86 -0.48 7.12
C GLN A 134 5.52 -1.95 6.88
N SER A 135 5.21 -2.30 5.62
CA SER A 135 5.18 -3.68 5.15
C SER A 135 6.31 -3.93 4.15
N GLU A 136 6.62 -5.19 3.91
CA GLU A 136 7.61 -5.61 2.93
C GLU A 136 6.90 -6.31 1.76
N SER A 137 7.16 -5.88 0.52
CA SER A 137 6.64 -6.55 -0.67
C SER A 137 7.13 -8.00 -0.73
N GLY A 138 6.28 -8.94 -1.13
CA GLY A 138 6.70 -10.33 -1.37
C GLY A 138 7.92 -10.37 -2.29
N GLY A 139 9.05 -10.83 -1.76
CA GLY A 139 10.37 -10.83 -2.42
C GLY A 139 10.50 -11.84 -3.56
N SER A 140 9.39 -12.18 -4.23
CA SER A 140 9.34 -13.22 -5.28
C SER A 140 10.21 -12.90 -6.49
N THR A 141 10.69 -11.66 -6.63
CA THR A 141 11.60 -11.24 -7.72
C THR A 141 12.84 -10.48 -7.22
N GLY A 142 13.22 -10.61 -5.93
CA GLY A 142 14.43 -10.02 -5.34
C GLY A 142 14.19 -9.23 -4.06
N THR A 143 15.14 -8.34 -3.69
CA THR A 143 15.13 -7.57 -2.44
C THR A 143 13.79 -6.85 -2.23
N SER A 144 13.15 -7.15 -1.10
CA SER A 144 11.87 -6.61 -0.70
C SER A 144 11.90 -5.07 -0.62
N THR A 145 10.89 -4.42 -1.20
CA THR A 145 10.69 -2.98 -1.12
C THR A 145 9.74 -2.68 0.03
N ARG A 146 10.12 -1.75 0.90
CA ARG A 146 9.26 -1.29 1.99
C ARG A 146 8.11 -0.47 1.42
N VAL A 147 6.89 -0.79 1.82
CA VAL A 147 5.67 -0.05 1.48
C VAL A 147 5.15 0.58 2.76
N ASP A 148 5.12 1.91 2.77
CA ASP A 148 4.51 2.69 3.83
C ASP A 148 2.99 2.65 3.64
N HIS A 149 2.26 2.19 4.66
CA HIS A 149 0.80 2.21 4.68
C HIS A 149 0.32 3.34 5.58
N ASP A 150 -0.69 4.05 5.09
CA ASP A 150 -1.45 5.08 5.83
C ASP A 150 -2.94 4.72 5.78
N LEU A 151 -3.69 5.06 6.83
CA LEU A 151 -5.14 4.86 6.90
C LEU A 151 -5.86 5.61 5.76
N GLU A 152 -5.34 6.77 5.35
CA GLU A 152 -5.88 7.49 4.19
C GLU A 152 -5.66 6.72 2.88
N HIS A 153 -4.49 6.12 2.70
CA HIS A 153 -4.23 5.24 1.56
C HIS A 153 -5.16 4.01 1.56
N LEU A 154 -5.41 3.42 2.73
CA LEU A 154 -6.38 2.32 2.87
C LEU A 154 -7.81 2.78 2.57
N ALA A 155 -8.19 4.01 2.90
CA ALA A 155 -9.51 4.55 2.56
C ALA A 155 -9.71 4.64 1.03
N ILE A 156 -8.72 5.16 0.30
CA ILE A 156 -8.77 5.23 -1.17
C ILE A 156 -8.84 3.81 -1.77
N ARG A 157 -8.00 2.90 -1.28
CA ARG A 157 -8.04 1.48 -1.70
C ARG A 157 -9.40 0.84 -1.43
N SER A 158 -10.03 1.17 -0.31
CA SER A 158 -11.37 0.69 0.04
C SER A 158 -12.42 1.13 -0.97
N ALA A 159 -12.35 2.37 -1.46
CA ALA A 159 -13.28 2.87 -2.48
C ALA A 159 -13.14 2.09 -3.80
N HIS A 160 -11.90 1.87 -4.26
CA HIS A 160 -11.66 1.07 -5.46
C HIS A 160 -12.20 -0.36 -5.33
N LEU A 161 -11.91 -1.03 -4.22
CA LEU A 161 -12.37 -2.41 -4.01
C LEU A 161 -13.89 -2.49 -3.89
N LEU A 162 -14.53 -1.55 -3.18
CA LEU A 162 -15.99 -1.49 -3.06
C LEU A 162 -16.66 -1.39 -4.44
N LEU A 163 -16.20 -0.47 -5.28
CA LEU A 163 -16.70 -0.32 -6.66
C LEU A 163 -16.49 -1.58 -7.48
N THR A 164 -15.30 -2.19 -7.41
CA THR A 164 -15.00 -3.45 -8.10
C THR A 164 -15.96 -4.56 -7.65
N TYR A 165 -16.21 -4.71 -6.35
CA TYR A 165 -17.12 -5.75 -5.86
C TYR A 165 -18.56 -5.56 -6.36
N HIS A 166 -19.06 -4.32 -6.34
CA HIS A 166 -20.39 -4.00 -6.86
C HIS A 166 -20.48 -4.20 -8.37
N ALA A 167 -19.47 -3.75 -9.13
CA ALA A 167 -19.43 -3.93 -10.59
C ALA A 167 -19.47 -5.41 -11.01
N HIS A 168 -18.88 -6.30 -10.19
CA HIS A 168 -18.88 -7.73 -10.43
C HIS A 168 -20.01 -8.49 -9.70
N GLY A 169 -20.93 -7.81 -9.00
CA GLY A 169 -21.99 -8.47 -8.24
C GLY A 169 -21.49 -9.41 -7.12
N SER A 170 -20.29 -9.15 -6.60
CA SER A 170 -19.56 -10.03 -5.67
C SER A 170 -19.48 -9.51 -4.23
N PHE A 171 -20.14 -8.37 -3.96
CA PHE A 171 -20.05 -7.71 -2.67
C PHE A 171 -20.59 -8.58 -1.53
N ASP A 172 -21.78 -9.14 -1.69
CA ASP A 172 -22.45 -9.96 -0.66
C ASP A 172 -22.00 -11.43 -0.67
N LEU A 173 -21.12 -11.82 -1.60
CA LEU A 173 -20.64 -13.20 -1.67
C LEU A 173 -19.63 -13.49 -0.55
N PRO A 174 -19.80 -14.60 0.19
CA PRO A 174 -18.83 -15.01 1.19
C PRO A 174 -17.49 -15.32 0.52
N PHE A 175 -16.39 -14.98 1.20
CA PHE A 175 -15.05 -15.26 0.73
C PHE A 175 -14.11 -15.54 1.89
N ALA A 176 -13.00 -16.20 1.60
CA ALA A 176 -11.87 -16.36 2.50
C ALA A 176 -10.62 -15.74 1.86
N ILE A 177 -9.65 -15.37 2.69
CA ILE A 177 -8.35 -14.89 2.23
C ILE A 177 -7.26 -15.87 2.65
N TRP A 178 -6.31 -16.12 1.75
CA TRP A 178 -5.07 -16.82 2.03
C TRP A 178 -3.90 -15.86 1.83
N ARG A 179 -3.45 -15.22 2.92
CA ARG A 179 -2.49 -14.10 2.93
C ARG A 179 -1.71 -14.08 4.25
N GLY A 180 -0.44 -13.70 4.25
CA GLY A 180 0.38 -13.69 5.45
C GLY A 180 0.04 -12.58 6.43
N VAL A 181 0.57 -12.72 7.65
CA VAL A 181 0.67 -11.66 8.65
C VAL A 181 2.00 -10.90 8.49
N LEU A 182 2.13 -9.76 9.16
CA LEU A 182 3.35 -8.95 9.08
C LEU A 182 4.60 -9.81 9.32
N PRO A 183 5.68 -9.64 8.53
CA PRO A 183 5.96 -8.52 7.61
C PRO A 183 5.18 -8.53 6.28
N ASP A 184 4.47 -9.61 5.95
CA ASP A 184 3.50 -9.60 4.86
C ASP A 184 2.27 -8.77 5.28
N GLY A 185 2.18 -7.54 4.76
CA GLY A 185 1.06 -6.64 5.05
C GLY A 185 -0.24 -7.01 4.36
N SER A 186 -0.23 -7.99 3.45
CA SER A 186 -1.37 -8.24 2.56
C SER A 186 -2.63 -8.70 3.29
N GLY A 187 -2.50 -9.57 4.30
CA GLY A 187 -3.66 -10.05 5.07
C GLY A 187 -4.28 -8.92 5.91
N LEU A 188 -3.45 -8.20 6.66
CA LEU A 188 -3.90 -7.07 7.48
C LEU A 188 -4.55 -5.97 6.62
N ASN A 189 -3.97 -5.63 5.47
CA ASN A 189 -4.54 -4.62 4.57
C ASN A 189 -5.92 -5.02 4.03
N ASN A 190 -6.11 -6.30 3.67
CA ASN A 190 -7.42 -6.79 3.21
C ASN A 190 -8.47 -6.71 4.32
N ILE A 191 -8.09 -7.03 5.55
CA ILE A 191 -8.99 -6.99 6.71
C ILE A 191 -9.38 -5.57 7.07
N LEU A 192 -8.41 -4.64 7.11
CA LEU A 192 -8.69 -3.23 7.42
C LEU A 192 -9.54 -2.58 6.34
N THR A 193 -9.23 -2.86 5.06
CA THR A 193 -10.03 -2.40 3.93
C THR A 193 -11.45 -2.98 4.00
N GLY A 194 -11.55 -4.30 4.22
CA GLY A 194 -12.81 -5.01 4.40
C GLY A 194 -13.68 -4.41 5.50
N ALA A 195 -13.07 -4.08 6.64
CA ALA A 195 -13.77 -3.51 7.77
C ALA A 195 -14.26 -2.07 7.50
N HIS A 196 -13.54 -1.34 6.64
CA HIS A 196 -13.89 0.02 6.22
C HIS A 196 -15.08 0.04 5.26
N HIS A 197 -15.20 -0.91 4.33
CA HIS A 197 -16.35 -0.97 3.40
C HIS A 197 -17.40 -2.04 3.76
N GLY A 198 -17.23 -2.74 4.88
CA GLY A 198 -18.21 -3.69 5.43
C GLY A 198 -18.21 -5.09 4.84
N ARG A 199 -17.31 -5.41 3.91
CA ARG A 199 -17.20 -6.76 3.33
C ARG A 199 -15.99 -7.46 3.91
N MET A 200 -16.25 -8.33 4.88
CA MET A 200 -15.24 -9.03 5.66
C MET A 200 -15.08 -10.49 5.22
N PRO A 201 -13.85 -11.01 5.15
CA PRO A 201 -13.66 -12.43 4.89
C PRO A 201 -14.25 -13.24 6.05
N VAL A 202 -14.88 -14.37 5.71
CA VAL A 202 -15.34 -15.35 6.70
C VAL A 202 -14.13 -15.93 7.44
N ASN A 203 -13.07 -16.23 6.69
CA ASN A 203 -11.87 -16.88 7.18
C ASN A 203 -10.60 -16.20 6.65
N TRP A 204 -9.59 -16.06 7.53
CA TRP A 204 -8.24 -15.63 7.16
C TRP A 204 -7.23 -16.75 7.43
N PHE A 205 -6.70 -17.33 6.36
CA PHE A 205 -5.63 -18.32 6.40
C PHE A 205 -4.28 -17.67 6.11
N SER A 206 -3.27 -18.04 6.87
CA SER A 206 -1.88 -17.57 6.69
C SER A 206 -1.05 -18.66 6.01
N PRO A 207 -0.35 -18.37 4.90
CA PRO A 207 0.60 -19.30 4.29
C PRO A 207 1.84 -19.41 5.19
N THR A 208 1.78 -20.27 6.21
CA THR A 208 2.94 -20.62 7.03
C THR A 208 3.55 -21.92 6.52
N VAL A 209 4.86 -21.95 6.39
CA VAL A 209 5.59 -23.20 6.17
C VAL A 209 5.73 -23.94 7.51
N PRO A 210 5.41 -25.23 7.60
CA PRO A 210 5.68 -26.03 8.80
C PRO A 210 7.15 -25.89 9.24
N GLY A 211 7.38 -25.56 10.51
CA GLY A 211 8.73 -25.37 11.06
C GLY A 211 9.37 -23.99 10.84
N ALA A 212 8.69 -23.05 10.15
CA ALA A 212 9.17 -21.67 10.05
C ALA A 212 9.16 -20.98 11.43
N PRO A 213 10.20 -20.18 11.76
CA PRO A 213 10.19 -19.41 13.00
C PRO A 213 9.03 -18.41 13.00
N PRO A 214 8.45 -18.12 14.17
CA PRO A 214 7.37 -17.13 14.26
C PRO A 214 7.89 -15.75 13.84
N PRO A 215 7.01 -14.89 13.26
CA PRO A 215 7.38 -13.52 12.95
C PRO A 215 7.91 -12.79 14.20
N ALA A 216 8.83 -11.86 14.00
CA ALA A 216 9.38 -11.04 15.08
C ALA A 216 8.26 -10.41 15.93
N LEU A 217 8.48 -10.30 17.24
CA LEU A 217 7.45 -9.85 18.21
C LEU A 217 6.73 -8.56 17.79
N ARG A 218 7.47 -7.58 17.25
CA ARG A 218 6.91 -6.31 16.76
C ARG A 218 5.82 -6.49 15.69
N PHE A 219 5.97 -7.47 14.80
CA PHE A 219 5.02 -7.74 13.72
C PHE A 219 3.77 -8.46 14.23
N ARG A 220 3.95 -9.34 15.22
CA ARG A 220 2.85 -9.98 15.94
C ARG A 220 2.03 -8.94 16.72
N LEU A 221 2.70 -8.08 17.47
CA LEU A 221 2.05 -6.97 18.20
C LEU A 221 1.29 -6.04 17.25
N ALA A 222 1.88 -5.71 16.09
CA ALA A 222 1.20 -4.89 15.10
C ALA A 222 -0.04 -5.55 14.50
N THR A 223 0.06 -6.83 14.14
CA THR A 223 -1.05 -7.59 13.56
C THR A 223 -2.18 -7.77 14.58
N TYR A 224 -1.89 -8.38 15.73
CA TYR A 224 -2.92 -8.70 16.71
C TYR A 224 -3.43 -7.45 17.44
N GLY A 225 -2.57 -6.45 17.67
CA GLY A 225 -2.99 -5.15 18.20
C GLY A 225 -4.03 -4.49 17.29
N SER A 226 -3.84 -4.53 15.98
CA SER A 226 -4.83 -4.00 15.02
C SER A 226 -6.17 -4.74 15.09
N VAL A 227 -6.13 -6.08 15.18
CA VAL A 227 -7.36 -6.89 15.30
C VAL A 227 -8.08 -6.59 16.61
N ILE A 228 -7.36 -6.53 17.73
CA ILE A 228 -7.93 -6.22 19.05
C ILE A 228 -8.54 -4.81 19.05
N THR A 229 -7.78 -3.80 18.61
CA THR A 229 -8.28 -2.43 18.52
C THR A 229 -9.52 -2.35 17.64
N GLY A 230 -9.55 -3.07 16.52
CA GLY A 230 -10.74 -3.10 15.66
C GLY A 230 -11.95 -3.76 16.32
N ARG A 231 -11.77 -4.86 17.07
CA ARG A 231 -12.85 -5.48 17.84
C ARG A 231 -13.38 -4.55 18.92
N LEU A 232 -12.49 -3.85 19.63
CA LEU A 232 -12.86 -2.82 20.62
C LEU A 232 -13.57 -1.61 19.98
N ALA A 233 -13.30 -1.34 18.70
CA ALA A 233 -13.96 -0.29 17.94
C ALA A 233 -15.31 -0.72 17.33
N GLY A 234 -15.85 -1.90 17.67
CA GLY A 234 -17.16 -2.39 17.24
C GLY A 234 -17.14 -3.37 16.07
N LYS A 235 -15.96 -3.71 15.52
CA LYS A 235 -15.82 -4.71 14.45
C LYS A 235 -15.57 -6.10 15.04
N HIS A 236 -16.50 -6.59 15.85
CA HIS A 236 -16.35 -7.84 16.62
C HIS A 236 -16.05 -9.08 15.76
N HIS A 237 -16.49 -9.07 14.49
CA HIS A 237 -16.31 -10.15 13.53
C HIS A 237 -14.97 -10.10 12.77
N LEU A 238 -14.03 -9.24 13.15
CA LEU A 238 -12.67 -9.27 12.58
C LEU A 238 -12.07 -10.67 12.78
N PRO A 239 -11.80 -11.43 11.70
CA PRO A 239 -11.29 -12.78 11.81
C PRO A 239 -9.88 -12.73 12.38
N ALA A 240 -9.59 -13.66 13.29
CA ALA A 240 -8.22 -13.92 13.69
C ALA A 240 -7.52 -14.74 12.58
N GLU A 241 -6.22 -14.56 12.46
CA GLU A 241 -5.38 -15.43 11.64
C GLU A 241 -5.58 -16.90 12.04
N MET A 242 -5.85 -17.76 11.06
CA MET A 242 -5.79 -19.21 11.19
C MET A 242 -4.51 -19.70 10.54
N GLY A 243 -3.50 -19.97 11.37
CA GLY A 243 -2.34 -20.76 10.99
C GLY A 243 -2.55 -22.25 11.29
N PRO A 244 -1.69 -23.14 10.77
CA PRO A 244 -1.62 -24.51 11.23
C PRO A 244 -1.41 -24.45 12.74
N ARG A 245 -2.37 -24.99 13.49
CA ARG A 245 -2.17 -25.24 14.92
C ARG A 245 -0.93 -26.10 15.00
N SER A 246 0.09 -25.66 15.75
CA SER A 246 1.11 -26.58 16.19
C SER A 246 0.36 -27.74 16.84
N GLU A 247 0.40 -28.92 16.23
CA GLU A 247 -0.08 -30.13 16.89
C GLU A 247 0.69 -30.23 18.20
N GLY A 248 0.02 -29.83 19.28
CA GLY A 248 0.43 -30.24 20.61
C GLY A 248 0.37 -31.76 20.60
N ARG A 249 1.48 -32.40 20.97
CA ARG A 249 1.48 -33.80 21.39
C ARG A 249 0.23 -34.07 22.25
N GLY A 250 -0.68 -34.89 21.75
CA GLY A 250 -1.92 -35.22 22.44
C GLY A 250 -2.76 -36.14 21.55
N GLY A 251 -2.78 -37.43 21.87
CA GLY A 251 -3.30 -38.49 21.04
C GLY A 251 -4.82 -38.46 20.82
N GLY A 252 -5.27 -39.27 19.87
CA GLY A 252 -6.67 -39.58 19.66
C GLY A 252 -7.02 -39.79 18.19
N GLU A 253 -6.87 -41.03 17.73
CA GLU A 253 -7.52 -41.54 16.54
C GLU A 253 -9.03 -41.22 16.53
N GLY A 254 -9.61 -41.08 15.33
CA GLY A 254 -11.06 -41.14 15.16
C GLY A 254 -11.59 -40.18 14.12
N GLY A 255 -11.33 -40.50 12.84
CA GLY A 255 -11.77 -39.71 11.70
C GLY A 255 -13.29 -39.51 11.61
N ARG A 256 -13.68 -38.54 10.79
CA ARG A 256 -14.92 -38.59 10.01
C ARG A 256 -14.74 -37.78 8.73
N SER A 257 -15.09 -38.45 7.64
CA SER A 257 -15.05 -38.07 6.24
C SER A 257 -16.09 -37.03 5.86
N TRP A 258 -15.70 -36.19 4.89
CA TRP A 258 -16.43 -35.31 3.96
C TRP A 258 -17.82 -34.79 4.31
#